data_AF-A0A2R6JM48-F1
#
_entry.id   AF-A0A2R6JM48-F1
#
_cell.length_a   1.000
_cell.length_b   1.000
_cell.length_c   1.000
_cell.angle_alpha   90.00
_cell.angle_beta   90.00
_cell.angle_gamma   90.00
#
_symmetry.space_group_name_H-M   'P 1'
#
loop_
_entity.id
_entity.type
_entity.pdbx_description
1 polymer ?
#
loop_
_entity_poly.entity_id
_entity_poly.type
_entity_poly.pdbx_seq_one_letter_code
_entity_poly.pdbx_strand_id
1 'polypeptide(L)'
;MTAPVLEQYLDQYSKDPAEFLTGRPESVDERVCRLPCSFMLTEELFTPSFPLPDGTYDRDSDLVGRDEAAMRFGSDFFEYYWERATPIGTYLDDR
;
A
#
# COMPACT_ATOMS: atom_id res chain seq x y z
N MET A 1 20.04 -6.75 4.02
CA MET A 1 19.69 -7.91 3.17
C MET A 1 18.36 -7.63 2.45
N THR A 2 18.38 -6.73 1.46
CA THR A 2 17.18 -6.23 0.74
C THR A 2 17.27 -6.42 -0.78
N ALA A 3 18.43 -6.82 -1.29
CA ALA A 3 18.70 -7.04 -2.71
C ALA A 3 17.74 -8.02 -3.42
N PRO A 4 17.34 -9.17 -2.83
CA PRO A 4 16.58 -10.18 -3.57
C PRO A 4 15.17 -9.73 -3.94
N VAL A 5 14.52 -8.96 -3.06
CA VAL A 5 13.14 -8.48 -3.25
C VAL A 5 13.12 -7.32 -4.25
N LEU A 6 14.12 -6.44 -4.17
CA LEU A 6 14.24 -5.31 -5.10
C LEU A 6 14.53 -5.79 -6.53
N GLU A 7 15.41 -6.77 -6.70
CA GLU A 7 15.70 -7.36 -8.02
C GLU A 7 14.46 -8.02 -8.64
N GLN A 8 13.69 -8.79 -7.87
CA GLN A 8 12.44 -9.40 -8.34
C GLN A 8 11.38 -8.36 -8.71
N TYR A 9 11.28 -7.28 -7.95
CA TYR A 9 10.32 -6.19 -8.21
C TYR A 9 10.67 -5.41 -9.48
N LEU A 10 11.96 -5.15 -9.71
CA LEU A 10 12.44 -4.46 -10.92
C LEU A 10 12.26 -5.31 -12.18
N ASP A 11 12.49 -6.62 -12.08
CA ASP A 11 12.28 -7.57 -13.18
C ASP A 11 10.79 -7.67 -13.56
N GLN A 12 9.91 -7.70 -12.55
CA GLN A 12 8.45 -7.80 -12.76
C GLN A 12 7.82 -6.51 -13.34
N TYR A 13 8.32 -5.33 -12.99
CA TYR A 13 7.67 -4.05 -13.33
C TYR A 13 8.44 -3.18 -14.34
N SER A 14 9.55 -3.67 -14.91
CA SER A 14 10.26 -3.11 -16.09
C SER A 14 10.27 -1.57 -16.17
N LYS A 15 10.84 -0.94 -15.15
CA LYS A 15 11.35 0.43 -15.24
C LYS A 15 12.83 0.42 -14.90
N ASP A 16 13.60 1.27 -15.58
CA ASP A 16 15.00 1.51 -15.24
C ASP A 16 15.09 1.79 -13.73
N PRO A 17 15.91 1.05 -12.96
CA PRO A 17 16.07 1.29 -11.52
C PRO A 17 16.40 2.75 -11.19
N ALA A 18 17.09 3.46 -12.10
CA ALA A 18 17.38 4.88 -11.96
C ALA A 18 16.13 5.77 -12.08
N GLU A 19 15.18 5.43 -12.95
CA GLU A 19 13.89 6.14 -13.07
C GLU A 19 13.02 5.92 -11.83
N PHE A 20 13.05 4.70 -11.26
CA PHE A 20 12.35 4.39 -10.02
C PHE A 20 12.88 5.19 -8.83
N LEU A 21 14.21 5.37 -8.76
CA LEU A 21 14.87 6.09 -7.67
C LEU A 21 14.74 7.62 -7.79
N THR A 22 14.74 8.17 -9.00
CA THR A 22 14.65 9.63 -9.22
C THR A 22 13.24 10.19 -9.02
N GLY A 23 12.20 9.38 -9.16
CA GLY A 23 10.81 9.78 -8.91
C GLY A 23 10.32 9.57 -7.48
N ARG A 24 11.14 8.99 -6.59
CA ARG A 24 10.73 8.69 -5.22
C ARG A 24 10.80 9.96 -4.35
N PRO A 25 9.78 10.23 -3.52
CA PRO A 25 9.89 11.28 -2.50
C PRO A 25 11.11 11.02 -1.60
N GLU A 26 11.81 12.08 -1.17
CA GLU A 26 12.95 11.96 -0.24
C GLU A 26 12.56 11.23 1.05
N SER A 27 11.30 11.37 1.46
CA SER A 27 10.69 10.60 2.53
C SER A 27 9.23 10.33 2.23
N VAL A 28 8.75 9.18 2.69
CA VAL A 28 7.34 8.81 2.73
C VAL A 28 7.05 8.47 4.18
N ASP A 29 5.99 9.02 4.74
CA ASP A 29 5.57 8.62 6.08
C ASP A 29 5.12 7.16 6.04
N GLU A 30 5.61 6.37 6.97
CA GLU A 30 5.33 4.94 7.05
C GLU A 30 4.83 4.58 8.44
N ARG A 31 3.76 3.78 8.49
CA ARG A 31 3.14 3.32 9.73
C ARG A 31 2.76 1.84 9.63
N VAL A 32 2.70 1.18 10.78
CA VAL A 32 2.39 -0.24 10.92
C VAL A 32 1.09 -0.41 11.70
N CYS A 33 0.16 -1.17 11.12
CA CYS A 33 -1.04 -1.63 11.82
C CYS A 33 -1.55 -2.94 11.21
N ARG A 34 -2.56 -3.54 11.84
CA ARG A 34 -3.29 -4.67 11.27
C ARG A 34 -4.42 -4.14 10.40
N LEU A 35 -4.35 -4.40 9.10
CA LEU A 35 -5.40 -4.05 8.15
C LEU A 35 -6.29 -5.28 7.83
N PRO A 36 -7.58 -5.07 7.54
CA PRO A 36 -8.48 -6.15 7.13
C PRO A 36 -8.33 -6.55 5.65
N CYS A 37 -7.70 -5.69 4.84
CA CYS A 37 -7.47 -5.86 3.42
C CYS A 37 -6.25 -5.03 3.00
N SER A 38 -5.64 -5.37 1.85
CA SER A 38 -4.75 -4.43 1.16
C SER A 38 -5.58 -3.40 0.42
N PHE A 39 -5.05 -2.18 0.27
CA PHE A 39 -5.74 -1.15 -0.50
C PHE A 39 -4.76 -0.15 -1.11
N MET A 40 -5.25 0.58 -2.10
CA MET A 40 -4.63 1.78 -2.65
C MET A 40 -5.67 2.90 -2.71
N LEU A 41 -5.25 4.12 -2.38
CA LEU A 41 -6.02 5.34 -2.55
C LEU A 41 -5.15 6.34 -3.30
N THR A 42 -5.68 6.91 -4.37
CA THR A 42 -5.05 7.99 -5.14
C THR A 42 -6.04 9.15 -5.27
N GLU A 43 -5.68 10.19 -6.01
CA GLU A 43 -6.63 11.27 -6.36
C GLU A 43 -7.74 10.78 -7.32
N GLU A 44 -7.54 9.65 -8.00
CA GLU A 44 -8.42 9.17 -9.07
C GLU A 44 -9.23 7.92 -8.71
N LEU A 45 -8.74 7.11 -7.76
CA LEU A 45 -9.39 5.85 -7.41
C LEU A 45 -9.12 5.38 -5.98
N PHE A 46 -10.02 4.53 -5.50
CA PHE A 46 -9.86 3.71 -4.32
C PHE A 46 -10.02 2.24 -4.69
N THR A 47 -9.05 1.40 -4.35
CA THR A 47 -9.07 -0.03 -4.66
C THR A 47 -8.71 -0.88 -3.45
N PRO A 48 -9.69 -1.51 -2.79
CA PRO A 48 -9.42 -2.55 -1.80
C PRO A 48 -9.37 -3.94 -2.46
N SER A 49 -8.41 -4.76 -2.04
CA SER A 49 -8.32 -6.18 -2.36
C SER A 49 -8.59 -6.99 -1.10
N PHE A 50 -9.59 -7.86 -1.10
CA PHE A 50 -9.93 -8.65 0.07
C PHE A 50 -9.24 -10.00 0.05
N PRO A 51 -8.76 -10.49 1.20
CA PRO A 51 -8.24 -11.85 1.28
C PRO A 51 -9.37 -12.87 1.06
N LEU A 52 -9.03 -13.97 0.41
CA LEU A 52 -9.85 -15.17 0.35
C LEU A 52 -9.97 -15.79 1.75
N PRO A 53 -10.96 -16.69 2.00
CA PRO A 53 -11.15 -17.32 3.30
C PRO A 53 -9.93 -18.09 3.84
N ASP A 54 -9.04 -18.53 2.97
CA ASP A 54 -7.79 -19.20 3.32
C ASP A 54 -6.64 -18.22 3.63
N GLY A 55 -6.90 -16.91 3.58
CA GLY A 55 -5.93 -15.84 3.82
C GLY A 55 -5.04 -15.49 2.63
N THR A 56 -5.21 -16.17 1.49
CA THR A 56 -4.54 -15.80 0.24
C THR A 56 -5.21 -14.57 -0.40
N TYR A 57 -4.52 -13.92 -1.33
CA TYR A 57 -5.08 -12.79 -2.08
C TYR A 57 -5.34 -13.22 -3.52
N ASP A 58 -6.57 -13.00 -3.98
CA ASP A 58 -6.89 -13.05 -5.40
C ASP A 58 -6.42 -11.74 -6.04
N ARG A 59 -5.46 -11.82 -6.97
CA ARG A 59 -4.92 -10.65 -7.68
C ARG A 59 -5.78 -10.27 -8.89
N ASP A 60 -6.70 -11.13 -9.30
CA ASP A 60 -7.52 -10.93 -10.48
C ASP A 60 -8.88 -10.26 -10.14
N SER A 61 -9.20 -10.17 -8.84
CA SER A 61 -10.48 -9.66 -8.34
C SER A 61 -10.30 -8.46 -7.40
N ASP A 62 -9.88 -7.32 -7.97
CA ASP A 62 -9.83 -6.04 -7.25
C ASP A 62 -11.13 -5.24 -7.45
N LEU A 63 -11.64 -4.65 -6.36
CA LEU A 63 -12.71 -3.65 -6.46
C LEU A 63 -12.09 -2.32 -6.85
N VAL A 64 -12.68 -1.64 -7.85
CA VAL A 64 -12.22 -0.32 -8.32
C VAL A 64 -13.35 0.69 -8.17
N GLY A 65 -13.18 1.62 -7.23
CA GLY A 65 -14.07 2.76 -7.04
C GLY A 65 -13.46 4.04 -7.59
N ARG A 66 -14.23 4.80 -8.38
CA ARG A 66 -13.81 6.09 -8.98
C ARG A 66 -14.82 7.22 -8.76
N ASP A 67 -15.99 6.90 -8.22
CA ASP A 67 -17.02 7.91 -7.95
C ASP A 67 -16.76 8.62 -6.62
N GLU A 68 -17.43 9.75 -6.42
CA GLU A 68 -17.27 10.59 -5.23
C GLU A 68 -17.55 9.81 -3.93
N ALA A 69 -18.51 8.88 -3.94
CA ALA A 69 -18.86 8.10 -2.77
C ALA A 69 -17.74 7.10 -2.41
N ALA A 70 -17.16 6.44 -3.42
CA ALA A 70 -16.04 5.54 -3.26
C ALA A 70 -14.77 6.29 -2.82
N MET A 71 -14.50 7.47 -3.39
CA MET A 71 -13.37 8.30 -2.97
C MET A 71 -13.51 8.75 -1.52
N ARG A 72 -14.71 9.21 -1.13
CA ARG A 72 -14.98 9.59 0.28
C ARG A 72 -14.79 8.40 1.22
N PHE A 73 -15.34 7.24 0.88
CA PHE A 73 -15.15 6.03 1.67
C PHE A 73 -13.67 5.63 1.78
N GLY A 74 -12.91 5.72 0.69
CA GLY A 74 -11.47 5.44 0.68
C GLY A 74 -10.69 6.36 1.60
N SER A 75 -10.98 7.67 1.58
CA SER A 75 -10.37 8.64 2.50
C SER A 75 -10.70 8.35 3.96
N ASP A 76 -11.99 8.12 4.27
CA ASP A 76 -12.44 7.79 5.63
C ASP A 76 -11.77 6.49 6.13
N PHE A 77 -11.64 5.49 5.25
CA PHE A 77 -10.97 4.23 5.54
C PHE A 77 -9.47 4.44 5.83
N PHE A 78 -8.77 5.19 4.98
CA PHE A 78 -7.37 5.52 5.17
C PHE A 78 -7.14 6.24 6.50
N GLU A 79 -7.86 7.33 6.76
CA GLU A 79 -7.71 8.14 7.97
C GLU A 79 -7.94 7.31 9.23
N TYR A 80 -9.01 6.50 9.24
CA TYR A 80 -9.34 5.64 10.37
C TYR A 80 -8.16 4.73 10.79
N TYR A 81 -7.52 4.06 9.83
CA TYR A 81 -6.39 3.17 10.14
C TYR A 81 -5.09 3.94 10.36
N TRP A 82 -4.86 5.02 9.62
CA TRP A 82 -3.64 5.83 9.72
C TRP A 82 -3.46 6.42 11.11
N GLU A 83 -4.51 7.00 11.67
CA GLU A 83 -4.51 7.58 13.02
C GLU A 83 -4.21 6.55 14.12
N ARG A 84 -4.55 5.28 13.87
CA ARG A 84 -4.39 4.16 14.82
C ARG A 84 -3.10 3.38 14.60
N ALA A 85 -2.37 3.65 13.52
CA ALA A 85 -1.15 2.95 13.16
C ALA A 85 0.08 3.52 13.89
N THR A 86 1.02 2.63 14.24
CA THR A 86 2.28 3.00 14.91
C THR A 86 3.28 3.51 13.88
N PRO A 87 3.92 4.67 14.06
CA PRO A 87 5.02 5.12 13.20
C PRO A 87 6.11 4.06 13.08
N ILE A 88 6.67 3.85 11.87
CA ILE A 88 7.63 2.77 11.63
C ILE A 88 8.86 2.83 12.54
N GLY A 89 9.37 4.04 12.83
CA GLY A 89 10.50 4.23 13.74
C GLY A 89 10.21 3.67 15.14
N THR A 90 9.08 4.07 15.72
CA THR A 90 8.62 3.56 17.03
C THR A 90 8.44 2.04 17.01
N TYR A 91 7.86 1.49 15.94
CA TYR A 91 7.66 0.05 15.82
C TYR A 91 8.96 -0.76 15.77
N LEU A 92 10.00 -0.23 15.12
CA LEU A 92 11.30 -0.89 15.00
C LEU A 92 12.12 -0.80 16.30
N ASP A 93 11.96 0.28 17.08
CA ASP A 93 12.62 0.43 18.37
C ASP A 93 12.05 -0.49 19.45
N ASP A 94 10.76 -0.86 19.34
CA ASP A 94 10.06 -1.75 20.28
C ASP A 94 10.25 -3.26 19.96
N ARG A 95 11.09 -3.62 18.98
CA ARG A 95 11.22 -4.98 18.40
C ARG A 95 12.50 -5.72 18.78
#